data_AF-A0A1G1YJ75-F1
#
_entry.id   AF-A0A1G1YJ75-F1
#
_cell.length_a   1.000
_cell.length_b   1.000
_cell.length_c   1.000
_cell.angle_alpha   90.00
_cell.angle_beta   90.00
_cell.angle_gamma   90.00
#
_symmetry.space_group_name_H-M   'P 1'
#
loop_
_entity.id
_entity.type
_entity.pdbx_description
1 polymer ?
#
loop_
_entity_poly.entity_id
_entity_poly.type
_entity_poly.pdbx_seq_one_letter_code
_entity_poly.pdbx_strand_id
1 'polypeptide(L)'
;MADIKPDKNQAANPINPEMAKLRNTVLNWIAEKREAVLPKPAKPAAILPIAPRPKTSIKPILKPAEVKKEKAAKARPILAKMPARPIKPPAPRLLLPPGRKKSPLKIMVLVLALIFLFFLIFSAGLYLFAWQNQAAGAIARIIPYPAALVGGRPIYYYQWQKEVSAVNNFYLKQKALNPNLTLPDLKQTKKSVLERMIDEKIIEQAAKNYQITAAAEEIKAQTQKLIKEIGNQAALEKQIKELYGWHLADFQNEIIKPMLLKNKLDLALIADREYNKQAEGTIQAIFEEIKIGQKSFAELARLYSQDITGAQGGDLGYFGRGEMLLEIENAAFNLEIGQTSGIIKTRLGYHLIKLEEKLTDESGNLAKVRASQILIKGKNLDDLVKDLKTKIKIWRLVRL
;
A
#
# COMPACT_ATOMS: atom_id res chain seq x y z
N MET A 1 -14.49 -29.69 39.96
CA MET A 1 -15.04 -30.68 39.01
C MET A 1 -16.13 -30.02 38.21
N ALA A 2 -15.88 -29.79 36.93
CA ALA A 2 -16.85 -29.77 35.83
C ALA A 2 -16.02 -29.69 34.55
N ASP A 3 -15.74 -30.86 33.98
CA ASP A 3 -15.06 -31.05 32.70
C ASP A 3 -15.89 -30.44 31.56
N ILE A 4 -15.25 -29.63 30.72
CA ILE A 4 -15.79 -29.26 29.41
C ILE A 4 -14.90 -29.92 28.36
N LYS A 5 -15.42 -31.00 27.77
CA LYS A 5 -14.81 -31.66 26.60
C LYS A 5 -14.83 -30.71 25.40
N PRO A 6 -13.77 -30.68 24.56
CA PRO A 6 -13.79 -29.96 23.30
C PRO A 6 -14.62 -30.72 22.26
N ASP A 7 -15.46 -29.97 21.53
CA ASP A 7 -16.26 -30.42 20.40
C ASP A 7 -15.37 -30.92 19.25
N LYS A 8 -15.75 -32.06 18.67
CA LYS A 8 -14.96 -32.91 17.76
C LYS A 8 -15.29 -32.73 16.28
N ASN A 9 -16.04 -31.69 15.88
CA ASN A 9 -16.49 -31.53 14.48
C ASN A 9 -15.98 -30.26 13.76
N GLN A 10 -14.65 -30.04 13.77
CA GLN A 10 -13.99 -29.28 12.70
C GLN A 10 -13.17 -30.25 11.83
N ALA A 11 -13.88 -31.14 11.14
CA ALA A 11 -13.29 -31.91 10.06
C ALA A 11 -13.10 -30.98 8.85
N ALA A 12 -11.86 -30.86 8.41
CA ALA A 12 -11.46 -30.20 7.17
C ALA A 12 -12.30 -30.72 5.99
N ASN A 13 -13.03 -29.83 5.34
CA ASN A 13 -13.67 -30.15 4.07
C ASN A 13 -12.57 -30.09 2.98
N PRO A 14 -12.31 -31.18 2.23
CA PRO A 14 -11.22 -31.23 1.27
C PRO A 14 -11.46 -30.25 0.12
N ILE A 15 -10.36 -29.68 -0.37
CA ILE A 15 -10.27 -28.74 -1.48
C ILE A 15 -11.21 -29.18 -2.62
N ASN A 16 -12.25 -28.39 -2.90
CA ASN A 16 -13.03 -28.56 -4.11
C ASN A 16 -12.06 -28.49 -5.30
N PRO A 17 -11.95 -29.55 -6.13
CA PRO A 17 -11.02 -29.61 -7.26
C PRO A 17 -11.12 -28.41 -8.22
N GLU A 18 -12.29 -27.78 -8.29
CA GLU A 18 -12.48 -26.54 -9.06
C GLU A 18 -11.69 -25.34 -8.53
N MET A 19 -11.52 -25.22 -7.21
CA MET A 19 -10.75 -24.12 -6.59
C MET A 19 -9.25 -24.25 -6.83
N ALA A 20 -8.74 -25.48 -6.91
CA ALA A 20 -7.36 -25.75 -7.31
C ALA A 20 -7.13 -25.44 -8.79
N LYS A 21 -8.12 -25.75 -9.65
CA LYS A 21 -8.10 -25.41 -11.07
C LYS A 21 -8.12 -23.89 -11.29
N LEU A 22 -8.96 -23.16 -10.54
CA LEU A 22 -9.04 -21.69 -10.57
C LEU A 22 -7.72 -21.02 -10.16
N ARG A 23 -7.10 -21.52 -9.08
CA ARG A 23 -5.79 -21.06 -8.59
C ARG A 23 -4.71 -21.21 -9.66
N ASN A 24 -4.66 -22.35 -10.34
CA ASN A 24 -3.66 -22.61 -11.37
C ASN A 24 -3.93 -21.80 -12.66
N THR A 25 -5.19 -21.59 -13.04
CA THR A 25 -5.55 -20.71 -14.17
C THR A 25 -5.13 -19.26 -13.94
N VAL A 26 -5.31 -18.74 -12.72
CA VAL A 26 -4.88 -17.37 -12.35
C VAL A 26 -3.35 -17.24 -12.40
N LEU A 27 -2.61 -18.26 -11.95
CA LEU A 27 -1.15 -18.27 -12.00
C LEU A 27 -0.61 -18.37 -13.43
N ASN A 28 -1.27 -19.14 -14.31
CA ASN A 28 -0.89 -19.27 -15.71
C ASN A 28 -1.22 -18.00 -16.52
N TRP A 29 -2.35 -17.34 -16.26
CA TRP A 29 -2.73 -16.08 -16.91
C TRP A 29 -1.74 -14.93 -16.61
N ILE A 30 -1.17 -14.92 -15.40
CA ILE A 30 -0.11 -14.00 -14.99
C ILE A 30 1.22 -14.32 -15.70
N ALA A 31 1.43 -15.57 -16.11
CA ALA A 31 2.62 -16.00 -16.84
C ALA A 31 2.52 -15.74 -18.36
N GLU A 32 1.37 -16.01 -18.99
CA GLU A 32 1.15 -15.85 -20.44
C GLU A 32 1.24 -14.38 -20.91
N LYS A 33 0.81 -13.41 -20.11
CA LYS A 33 0.91 -11.98 -20.46
C LYS A 33 2.35 -11.43 -20.48
N ARG A 34 3.37 -12.24 -20.19
CA ARG A 34 4.78 -11.89 -20.39
C ARG A 34 5.27 -12.09 -21.83
N GLU A 35 4.55 -12.84 -22.67
CA GLU A 35 5.02 -13.21 -24.02
C GLU A 35 4.31 -12.49 -25.18
N ALA A 36 3.32 -11.63 -24.92
CA ALA A 36 2.73 -10.79 -25.97
C ALA A 36 3.70 -9.66 -26.37
N VAL A 37 4.52 -9.98 -27.38
CA VAL A 37 5.49 -9.17 -28.13
C VAL A 37 5.11 -7.69 -28.22
N LEU A 38 5.90 -6.83 -27.57
CA LEU A 38 5.93 -5.39 -27.84
C LEU A 38 6.83 -5.12 -29.05
N PRO A 39 6.40 -4.33 -30.06
CA PRO A 39 7.22 -4.01 -31.22
C PRO A 39 8.43 -3.16 -30.84
N LYS A 40 9.57 -3.40 -31.53
CA LYS A 40 10.87 -2.75 -31.30
C LYS A 40 10.76 -1.21 -31.40
N PRO A 41 11.35 -0.45 -30.45
CA PRO A 41 11.40 1.00 -30.56
C PRO A 41 12.32 1.46 -31.69
N ALA A 42 11.90 2.51 -32.40
CA ALA A 42 12.67 3.21 -33.42
C ALA A 42 13.95 3.86 -32.83
N LYS A 43 14.95 4.07 -33.69
CA LYS A 43 16.36 4.43 -33.41
C LYS A 43 16.58 5.47 -32.29
N PRO A 44 17.65 5.32 -31.47
CA PRO A 44 17.95 6.23 -30.38
C PRO A 44 18.33 7.63 -30.87
N ALA A 45 17.73 8.66 -30.26
CA ALA A 45 18.16 10.04 -30.42
C ALA A 45 19.59 10.23 -29.87
N ALA A 46 20.41 10.96 -30.62
CA ALA A 46 21.82 11.20 -30.33
C ALA A 46 22.03 11.86 -28.96
N ILE A 47 22.94 11.29 -28.17
CA ILE A 47 23.43 11.82 -26.90
C ILE A 47 24.38 12.99 -27.21
N LEU A 48 24.12 14.18 -26.67
CA LEU A 48 25.08 15.29 -26.71
C LEU A 48 26.34 14.93 -25.89
N PRO A 49 27.56 15.18 -26.39
CA PRO A 49 28.79 14.86 -25.69
C PRO A 49 28.96 15.72 -24.42
N ILE A 50 29.12 15.06 -23.28
CA ILE A 50 29.43 15.69 -22.00
C ILE A 50 30.91 16.09 -22.03
N ALA A 51 31.20 17.38 -21.88
CA ALA A 51 32.57 17.89 -21.77
C ALA A 51 33.31 17.29 -20.55
N PRO A 52 34.61 16.95 -20.66
CA PRO A 52 35.38 16.41 -19.54
C PRO A 52 35.60 17.46 -18.45
N ARG A 53 35.30 17.12 -17.20
CA ARG A 53 35.56 17.98 -16.03
C ARG A 53 37.06 18.05 -15.70
N PRO A 54 37.55 19.21 -15.22
CA PRO A 54 38.95 19.39 -14.87
C PRO A 54 39.36 18.54 -13.66
N LYS A 55 40.52 17.89 -13.75
CA LYS A 55 41.18 17.18 -12.65
C LYS A 55 41.88 18.21 -11.76
N THR A 56 41.36 18.45 -10.55
CA THR A 56 42.09 19.18 -9.50
C THR A 56 42.24 18.28 -8.29
N SER A 57 43.49 17.92 -7.99
CA SER A 57 43.92 17.13 -6.84
C SER A 57 43.74 17.94 -5.55
N ILE A 58 42.99 17.40 -4.59
CA ILE A 58 42.93 17.95 -3.23
C ILE A 58 43.66 16.98 -2.31
N LYS A 59 44.78 17.45 -1.74
CA LYS A 59 45.60 16.75 -0.75
C LYS A 59 44.91 16.72 0.63
N PRO A 60 45.09 15.66 1.42
CA PRO A 60 44.49 15.55 2.75
C PRO A 60 45.21 16.45 3.77
N ILE A 61 44.43 17.22 4.54
CA ILE A 61 44.91 17.93 5.74
C ILE A 61 44.16 17.34 6.93
N LEU A 62 44.79 16.37 7.59
CA LEU A 62 44.52 16.02 8.98
C LEU A 62 45.88 16.04 9.69
N LYS A 63 46.01 16.92 10.69
CA LYS A 63 47.15 16.91 11.63
C LYS A 63 46.90 15.83 12.69
N PRO A 64 47.86 14.92 12.95
CA PRO A 64 47.80 14.03 14.09
C PRO A 64 48.06 14.81 15.39
N ALA A 65 47.26 14.55 16.43
CA ALA A 65 47.57 14.97 17.79
C ALA A 65 48.67 14.06 18.36
N GLU A 66 49.80 14.65 18.73
CA GLU A 66 50.94 13.98 19.37
C GLU A 66 50.58 13.45 20.76
N VAL A 67 50.81 12.15 20.94
CA VAL A 67 50.87 11.49 22.25
C VAL A 67 52.33 11.48 22.69
N LYS A 68 52.68 12.24 23.74
CA LYS A 68 53.97 12.11 24.44
C LYS A 68 53.91 10.93 25.43
N LYS A 69 54.58 9.83 25.08
CA LYS A 69 55.35 8.99 26.03
C LYS A 69 56.80 9.53 25.96
N GLU A 70 57.65 9.58 26.96
CA GLU A 70 57.92 8.71 28.09
C GLU A 70 59.01 9.41 28.92
N LYS A 71 59.12 9.13 30.22
CA LYS A 71 60.40 8.70 30.83
C LYS A 71 60.16 8.27 32.28
N ALA A 72 60.17 6.96 32.45
CA ALA A 72 60.46 6.32 33.73
C ALA A 72 61.97 6.42 34.00
N ALA A 73 62.34 6.79 35.23
CA ALA A 73 63.68 6.51 35.75
C ALA A 73 63.67 6.32 37.27
N LYS A 74 63.95 5.06 37.64
CA LYS A 74 64.70 4.56 38.80
C LYS A 74 64.10 4.69 40.21
N ALA A 75 63.73 3.52 40.73
CA ALA A 75 63.61 3.19 42.14
C ALA A 75 64.98 3.11 42.84
N ARG A 76 65.04 3.49 44.13
CA ARG A 76 65.55 2.67 45.26
C ARG A 76 65.37 3.43 46.60
N PRO A 77 65.43 2.71 47.75
CA PRO A 77 64.50 2.89 48.88
C PRO A 77 65.12 3.67 50.05
N ILE A 78 64.29 4.30 50.88
CA ILE A 78 64.67 4.69 52.24
C ILE A 78 63.51 4.41 53.19
N LEU A 79 63.69 3.36 53.99
CA LEU A 79 63.01 3.13 55.25
C LEU A 79 63.38 4.28 56.21
N ALA A 80 62.42 5.09 56.67
CA ALA A 80 62.59 5.86 57.91
C ALA A 80 61.24 6.35 58.46
N LYS A 81 60.85 5.74 59.58
CA LYS A 81 60.13 6.30 60.73
C LYS A 81 58.74 6.93 60.50
N MET A 82 57.72 6.12 60.80
CA MET A 82 56.40 6.58 61.24
C MET A 82 56.51 7.27 62.62
N PRO A 83 55.85 8.43 62.81
CA PRO A 83 55.32 8.80 64.12
C PRO A 83 53.81 8.48 64.19
N ALA A 84 53.40 7.82 65.26
CA ALA A 84 52.01 7.51 65.58
C ALA A 84 51.17 8.79 65.75
N ARG A 85 50.03 8.87 65.06
CA ARG A 85 49.01 9.90 65.31
C ARG A 85 48.04 9.42 66.40
N PRO A 86 47.73 10.24 67.42
CA PRO A 86 46.76 9.87 68.45
C PRO A 86 45.34 9.85 67.88
N ILE A 87 44.62 8.77 68.20
CA ILE A 87 43.21 8.53 67.88
C ILE A 87 42.36 9.49 68.73
N LYS A 88 41.61 10.39 68.10
CA LYS A 88 40.55 11.16 68.78
C LYS A 88 39.31 10.27 68.96
N PRO A 89 38.67 10.25 70.14
CA PRO A 89 37.42 9.51 70.34
C PRO A 89 36.27 10.11 69.51
N PRO A 90 35.33 9.29 69.00
CA PRO A 90 34.21 9.76 68.19
C PRO A 90 33.22 10.59 69.03
N ALA A 91 32.76 11.70 68.47
CA ALA A 91 31.77 12.59 69.09
C ALA A 91 30.40 11.89 69.30
N PRO A 92 29.63 12.27 70.33
CA PRO A 92 28.34 11.66 70.63
C PRO A 92 27.32 11.90 69.50
N ARG A 93 26.64 10.82 69.12
CA ARG A 93 25.66 10.76 68.03
C ARG A 93 24.42 11.55 68.44
N LEU A 94 24.20 12.70 67.81
CA LEU A 94 22.99 13.51 67.97
C LEU A 94 21.78 12.71 67.46
N LEU A 95 20.91 12.26 68.37
CA LEU A 95 19.64 11.60 68.04
C LEU A 95 18.68 12.64 67.45
N LEU A 96 18.54 12.66 66.13
CA LEU A 96 17.46 13.35 65.45
C LEU A 96 16.13 12.63 65.72
N PRO A 97 15.02 13.36 65.96
CA PRO A 97 13.70 12.76 66.14
C PRO A 97 13.26 12.00 64.88
N PRO A 98 12.42 10.96 64.99
CA PRO A 98 12.00 10.16 63.85
C PRO A 98 11.20 11.02 62.87
N GLY A 99 11.86 11.45 61.80
CA GLY A 99 11.20 12.10 60.67
C GLY A 99 10.14 11.16 60.10
N ARG A 100 8.89 11.65 60.01
CA ARG A 100 7.79 10.96 59.32
C ARG A 100 8.27 10.48 57.95
N LYS A 101 8.64 9.20 57.83
CA LYS A 101 8.89 8.56 56.53
C LYS A 101 7.58 8.66 55.76
N LYS A 102 7.49 9.61 54.81
CA LYS A 102 6.40 9.62 53.84
C LYS A 102 6.37 8.23 53.21
N SER A 103 5.24 7.53 53.33
CA SER A 103 5.10 6.16 52.84
C SER A 103 5.54 6.12 51.38
N PRO A 104 6.49 5.25 50.98
CA PRO A 104 7.00 5.18 49.60
C PRO A 104 5.86 5.02 48.57
N LEU A 105 4.74 4.42 48.99
CA LEU A 105 3.51 4.31 48.23
C LEU A 105 2.91 5.67 47.80
N LYS A 106 2.90 6.69 48.67
CA LYS A 106 2.37 8.04 48.34
C LYS A 106 3.23 8.76 47.32
N ILE A 107 4.55 8.55 47.37
CA ILE A 107 5.48 9.11 46.39
C ILE A 107 5.29 8.41 45.04
N MET A 108 5.15 7.08 45.04
CA MET A 108 4.89 6.29 43.82
C MET A 108 3.56 6.68 43.16
N VAL A 109 2.49 6.85 43.94
CA VAL A 109 1.18 7.31 43.45
C VAL A 109 1.27 8.74 42.88
N LEU A 110 2.01 9.64 43.53
CA LEU A 110 2.24 11.00 43.03
C LEU A 110 2.99 10.99 41.70
N VAL A 111 4.04 10.17 41.58
CA VAL A 111 4.82 10.04 40.33
C VAL A 111 3.96 9.47 39.20
N LEU A 112 3.17 8.42 39.47
CA LEU A 112 2.20 7.88 38.51
C LEU A 112 1.16 8.93 38.09
N ALA A 113 0.64 9.72 39.03
CA ALA A 113 -0.31 10.79 38.74
C ALA A 113 0.30 11.91 37.88
N LEU A 114 1.57 12.27 38.13
CA LEU A 114 2.29 13.26 37.32
C LEU A 114 2.61 12.74 35.91
N ILE A 115 2.98 11.46 35.78
CA ILE A 115 3.19 10.81 34.47
C ILE A 115 1.87 10.77 33.70
N PHE A 116 0.76 10.40 34.36
CA PHE A 116 -0.57 10.40 33.75
C PHE A 116 -1.01 11.81 33.33
N LEU A 117 -0.79 12.82 34.19
CA LEU A 117 -1.08 14.22 33.88
C LEU A 117 -0.23 14.72 32.71
N PHE A 118 1.06 14.37 32.66
CA PHE A 118 1.93 14.67 31.52
C PHE A 118 1.39 14.07 30.22
N PHE A 119 0.92 12.82 30.24
CA PHE A 119 0.29 12.21 29.07
C PHE A 119 -1.04 12.84 28.70
N LEU A 120 -1.86 13.27 29.67
CA LEU A 120 -3.08 14.02 29.39
C LEU A 120 -2.78 15.37 28.73
N ILE A 121 -1.83 16.13 29.27
CA ILE A 121 -1.40 17.42 28.72
C ILE A 121 -0.77 17.23 27.34
N PHE A 122 0.07 16.21 27.16
CA PHE A 122 0.69 15.91 25.88
C PHE A 122 -0.33 15.46 24.82
N SER A 123 -1.28 14.60 25.20
CA SER A 123 -2.42 14.21 24.36
C SER A 123 -3.26 15.43 23.97
N ALA A 124 -3.56 16.32 24.92
CA ALA A 124 -4.22 17.59 24.64
C ALA A 124 -3.40 18.49 23.69
N GLY A 125 -2.08 18.58 23.88
CA GLY A 125 -1.16 19.28 22.97
C GLY A 125 -1.18 18.72 21.54
N LEU A 126 -1.21 17.40 21.42
CA LEU A 126 -1.20 16.70 20.13
C LEU A 126 -2.53 16.85 19.38
N TYR A 127 -3.66 16.73 20.07
CA TYR A 127 -5.00 16.77 19.46
C TYR A 127 -5.61 18.17 19.37
N LEU A 128 -5.46 19.02 20.39
CA LEU A 128 -6.05 20.36 20.42
C LEU A 128 -5.15 21.42 19.77
N PHE A 129 -3.84 21.34 20.01
CA PHE A 129 -2.86 22.34 19.59
C PHE A 129 -1.99 21.90 18.41
N ALA A 130 -2.23 20.69 17.86
CA ALA A 130 -1.57 20.15 16.69
C ALA A 130 -0.03 20.27 16.74
N TRP A 131 0.59 20.03 17.91
CA TRP A 131 2.04 20.07 18.09
C TRP A 131 2.75 19.14 17.09
N GLN A 132 3.55 19.75 16.19
CA GLN A 132 4.26 19.09 15.08
C GLN A 132 5.80 19.22 15.19
N ASN A 133 6.32 19.53 16.38
CA ASN A 133 7.76 19.68 16.60
C ASN A 133 8.48 18.33 16.75
N GLN A 134 9.82 18.32 16.68
CA GLN A 134 10.63 17.09 16.82
C GLN A 134 10.33 16.34 18.13
N ALA A 135 9.99 17.05 19.21
CA ALA A 135 9.61 16.47 20.49
C ALA A 135 8.29 15.68 20.39
N ALA A 136 7.29 16.20 19.67
CA ALA A 136 6.02 15.50 19.44
C ALA A 136 6.23 14.19 18.67
N GLY A 137 7.07 14.20 17.64
CA GLY A 137 7.43 13.00 16.88
C GLY A 137 8.20 11.95 17.71
N ALA A 138 9.09 12.38 18.61
CA ALA A 138 9.83 11.48 19.50
C ALA A 138 8.91 10.81 20.53
N ILE A 139 7.98 11.56 21.13
CA ILE A 139 7.03 11.04 22.11
C ILE A 139 5.98 10.14 21.45
N ALA A 140 5.52 10.47 20.23
CA ALA A 140 4.58 9.63 19.46
C ALA A 140 5.17 8.29 18.99
N ARG A 141 6.50 8.11 19.02
CA ARG A 141 7.15 6.79 18.81
C ARG A 141 7.09 5.91 20.05
N ILE A 142 7.06 6.52 21.23
CA ILE A 142 7.02 5.82 22.52
C ILE A 142 5.57 5.49 22.87
N ILE A 143 4.64 6.39 22.55
CA ILE A 143 3.23 6.26 22.89
C ILE A 143 2.41 6.18 21.60
N PRO A 144 1.67 5.08 21.39
CA PRO A 144 0.97 4.81 20.15
C PRO A 144 -0.34 5.62 20.04
N TYR A 145 -0.24 6.96 19.96
CA TYR A 145 -1.41 7.82 19.79
C TYR A 145 -2.08 7.57 18.44
N PRO A 146 -3.38 7.28 18.38
CA PRO A 146 -4.09 7.07 17.12
C PRO A 146 -4.37 8.41 16.41
N ALA A 147 -4.04 8.49 15.12
CA ALA A 147 -4.54 9.54 14.23
C ALA A 147 -5.98 9.28 13.76
N ALA A 148 -6.32 8.01 13.55
CA ALA A 148 -7.67 7.57 13.27
C ALA A 148 -7.91 6.16 13.82
N LEU A 149 -9.18 5.78 13.99
CA LEU A 149 -9.61 4.44 14.34
C LEU A 149 -10.58 3.93 13.26
N VAL A 150 -10.28 2.78 12.68
CA VAL A 150 -11.08 2.14 11.62
C VAL A 150 -11.58 0.79 12.12
N GLY A 151 -12.84 0.74 12.57
CA GLY A 151 -13.41 -0.50 13.15
C GLY A 151 -12.63 -0.99 14.38
N GLY A 152 -12.16 -0.07 15.22
CA GLY A 152 -11.34 -0.37 16.40
C GLY A 152 -9.85 -0.60 16.11
N ARG A 153 -9.42 -0.59 14.84
CA ARG A 153 -7.99 -0.70 14.47
C ARG A 153 -7.36 0.69 14.36
N PRO A 154 -6.29 0.99 15.12
CA PRO A 154 -5.66 2.30 15.09
C PRO A 154 -4.79 2.49 13.85
N ILE A 155 -4.85 3.69 13.30
CA ILE A 155 -3.83 4.28 12.44
C ILE A 155 -3.02 5.18 13.36
N TYR A 156 -1.73 4.91 13.53
CA TYR A 156 -0.93 5.67 14.49
C TYR A 156 -0.50 7.03 13.95
N TYR A 157 -0.46 8.02 14.83
CA TYR A 157 -0.07 9.39 14.53
C TYR A 157 1.33 9.49 13.93
N TYR A 158 2.29 8.73 14.45
CA TYR A 158 3.65 8.72 13.91
C TYR A 158 3.71 8.18 12.47
N GLN A 159 2.87 7.19 12.12
CA GLN A 159 2.80 6.64 10.75
C GLN A 159 2.21 7.69 9.81
N TRP A 160 1.10 8.30 10.22
CA TRP A 160 0.46 9.36 9.46
C TRP A 160 1.41 10.54 9.20
N GLN A 161 2.12 11.03 10.23
CA GLN A 161 3.12 12.08 10.06
C GLN A 161 4.26 11.69 9.12
N LYS A 162 4.76 10.45 9.21
CA LYS A 162 5.81 9.93 8.33
C LYS A 162 5.36 9.95 6.87
N GLU A 163 4.12 9.55 6.60
CA GLU A 163 3.55 9.56 5.25
C GLU A 163 3.24 10.97 4.73
N VAL A 164 2.70 11.86 5.57
CA VAL A 164 2.53 13.28 5.22
C VAL A 164 3.88 13.89 4.82
N SER A 165 4.93 13.61 5.61
CA SER A 165 6.28 14.10 5.34
C SER A 165 6.82 13.58 4.02
N ALA A 166 6.60 12.30 3.72
CA ALA A 166 7.04 11.68 2.47
C ALA A 166 6.36 12.27 1.24
N VAL A 167 5.05 12.46 1.29
CA VAL A 167 4.28 13.09 0.21
C VAL A 167 4.71 14.54 0.01
N ASN A 168 4.88 15.29 1.10
CA ASN A 168 5.37 16.67 1.03
C ASN A 168 6.78 16.74 0.42
N ASN A 169 7.71 15.87 0.85
CA ASN A 169 9.06 15.79 0.29
C ASN A 169 9.02 15.51 -1.22
N PHE A 170 8.18 14.57 -1.65
CA PHE A 170 8.02 14.23 -3.05
C PHE A 170 7.58 15.44 -3.89
N TYR A 171 6.56 16.19 -3.44
CA TYR A 171 6.13 17.39 -4.15
C TYR A 171 7.19 18.50 -4.16
N LEU A 172 7.91 18.70 -3.06
CA LEU A 172 9.01 19.67 -3.00
C LEU A 172 10.14 19.32 -3.98
N LYS A 173 10.47 18.03 -4.09
CA LYS A 173 11.47 17.54 -5.06
C LYS A 173 11.00 17.71 -6.49
N GLN A 174 9.73 17.43 -6.78
CA GLN A 174 9.19 17.68 -8.11
C GLN A 174 9.16 19.15 -8.49
N LYS A 175 8.81 20.05 -7.56
CA LYS A 175 8.84 21.50 -7.81
C LYS A 175 10.25 22.00 -8.10
N ALA A 176 11.27 21.42 -7.49
CA ALA A 176 12.66 21.74 -7.81
C ALA A 176 13.04 21.36 -9.26
N LEU A 177 12.39 20.32 -9.82
CA LEU A 177 12.60 19.88 -11.20
C LEU A 177 11.67 20.59 -12.20
N ASN A 178 10.48 20.99 -11.76
CA ASN A 178 9.48 21.72 -12.54
C ASN A 178 8.99 22.94 -11.73
N PRO A 179 9.60 24.13 -11.92
CA PRO A 179 9.26 25.33 -11.17
C PRO A 179 7.79 25.77 -11.29
N ASN A 180 7.11 25.38 -12.37
CA ASN A 180 5.71 25.72 -12.63
C ASN A 180 4.72 24.78 -11.91
N LEU A 181 5.20 23.78 -11.18
CA LEU A 181 4.35 22.86 -10.44
C LEU A 181 3.70 23.55 -9.23
N THR A 182 2.37 23.63 -9.26
CA THR A 182 1.56 24.08 -8.11
C THR A 182 1.59 23.02 -7.02
N LEU A 183 2.01 23.39 -5.82
CA LEU A 183 2.02 22.49 -4.67
C LEU A 183 0.61 22.39 -4.06
N PRO A 184 0.17 21.20 -3.66
CA PRO A 184 -1.05 21.07 -2.87
C PRO A 184 -0.87 21.77 -1.51
N ASP A 185 -1.96 22.30 -0.97
CA ASP A 185 -1.99 22.86 0.37
C ASP A 185 -1.64 21.78 1.42
N LEU A 186 -0.92 22.17 2.49
CA LEU A 186 -0.45 21.22 3.50
C LEU A 186 -1.62 20.61 4.26
N LYS A 187 -2.69 21.36 4.53
CA LYS A 187 -3.89 20.85 5.19
C LYS A 187 -4.65 19.88 4.28
N GLN A 188 -4.74 20.17 2.98
CA GLN A 188 -5.26 19.20 2.01
C GLN A 188 -4.42 17.93 1.92
N THR A 189 -3.09 18.05 1.92
CA THR A 189 -2.16 16.91 1.90
C THR A 189 -2.31 16.05 3.15
N LYS A 190 -2.39 16.67 4.33
CA LYS A 190 -2.67 15.98 5.60
C LYS A 190 -3.96 15.18 5.56
N LYS A 191 -5.03 15.80 5.03
CA LYS A 191 -6.33 15.17 4.87
C LYS A 191 -6.27 14.00 3.90
N SER A 192 -5.70 14.17 2.70
CA SER A 192 -5.65 13.13 1.69
C SER A 192 -4.83 11.92 2.13
N VAL A 193 -3.72 12.14 2.84
CA VAL A 193 -2.93 11.05 3.43
C VAL A 193 -3.71 10.30 4.50
N LEU A 194 -4.43 11.00 5.39
CA LEU A 194 -5.25 10.33 6.40
C LEU A 194 -6.35 9.48 5.76
N GLU A 195 -7.08 10.03 4.79
CA GLU A 195 -8.13 9.28 4.08
C GLU A 195 -7.56 8.08 3.33
N ARG A 196 -6.40 8.22 2.67
CA ARG A 196 -5.74 7.08 2.02
C ARG A 196 -5.38 5.97 3.02
N MET A 197 -4.81 6.31 4.18
CA MET A 197 -4.49 5.32 5.22
C MET A 197 -5.73 4.64 5.80
N ILE A 198 -6.85 5.36 5.89
CA ILE A 198 -8.16 4.77 6.26
C ILE A 198 -8.58 3.74 5.21
N ASP A 199 -8.45 4.07 3.93
CA ASP A 199 -8.83 3.20 2.81
C ASP A 199 -7.96 1.96 2.78
N GLU A 200 -6.64 2.12 2.94
CA GLU A 200 -5.69 1.02 3.07
C GLU A 200 -6.04 0.11 4.24
N LYS A 201 -6.42 0.67 5.40
CA LYS A 201 -6.87 -0.12 6.54
C LYS A 201 -8.15 -0.88 6.26
N ILE A 202 -9.10 -0.30 5.52
CA ILE A 202 -10.33 -0.99 5.10
C ILE A 202 -10.00 -2.14 4.14
N ILE A 203 -9.16 -1.88 3.14
CA ILE A 203 -8.68 -2.87 2.16
C ILE A 203 -7.96 -4.02 2.89
N GLU A 204 -7.12 -3.73 3.89
CA GLU A 204 -6.49 -4.77 4.71
C GLU A 204 -7.50 -5.65 5.45
N GLN A 205 -8.62 -5.09 5.93
CA GLN A 205 -9.65 -5.92 6.58
C GLN A 205 -10.40 -6.77 5.56
N ALA A 206 -10.77 -6.17 4.42
CA ALA A 206 -11.42 -6.88 3.33
C ALA A 206 -10.54 -8.03 2.82
N ALA A 207 -9.26 -7.76 2.53
CA ALA A 207 -8.31 -8.77 2.07
C ALA A 207 -8.18 -9.94 3.07
N LYS A 208 -8.16 -9.67 4.37
CA LYS A 208 -8.18 -10.74 5.40
C LYS A 208 -9.43 -11.61 5.32
N ASN A 209 -10.61 -11.01 5.08
CA ASN A 209 -11.85 -11.78 4.93
C ASN A 209 -11.82 -12.68 3.69
N TYR A 210 -11.18 -12.21 2.61
CA TYR A 210 -10.89 -13.01 1.41
C TYR A 210 -9.67 -13.94 1.56
N GLN A 211 -9.03 -13.99 2.74
CA GLN A 211 -7.80 -14.75 2.99
C GLN A 211 -6.62 -14.37 2.08
N ILE A 212 -6.63 -13.14 1.57
CA ILE A 212 -5.61 -12.59 0.68
C ILE A 212 -4.52 -11.93 1.53
N THR A 213 -3.28 -12.30 1.23
CA THR A 213 -2.08 -11.69 1.81
C THR A 213 -1.06 -11.37 0.73
N ALA A 214 -0.18 -10.42 1.02
CA ALA A 214 1.02 -10.16 0.21
C ALA A 214 2.19 -10.91 0.86
N ALA A 215 2.60 -12.02 0.27
CA ALA A 215 3.66 -12.86 0.80
C ALA A 215 5.03 -12.16 0.67
N ALA A 216 5.95 -12.47 1.58
CA ALA A 216 7.29 -11.90 1.58
C ALA A 216 8.03 -12.14 0.24
N GLU A 217 7.87 -13.33 -0.35
CA GLU A 217 8.47 -13.67 -1.64
C GLU A 217 7.91 -12.84 -2.80
N GLU A 218 6.64 -12.46 -2.76
CA GLU A 218 6.02 -11.64 -3.80
C GLU A 218 6.51 -10.19 -3.71
N ILE A 219 6.62 -9.67 -2.48
CA ILE A 219 7.20 -8.35 -2.21
C ILE A 219 8.65 -8.32 -2.69
N LYS A 220 9.42 -9.37 -2.38
CA LYS A 220 10.81 -9.52 -2.83
C LYS A 220 10.90 -9.61 -4.36
N ALA A 221 10.07 -10.43 -4.99
CA ALA A 221 10.04 -10.57 -6.45
C ALA A 221 9.70 -9.25 -7.15
N GLN A 222 8.71 -8.51 -6.62
CA GLN A 222 8.34 -7.22 -7.18
C GLN A 222 9.43 -6.16 -6.95
N THR A 223 10.08 -6.18 -5.78
CA THR A 223 11.24 -5.32 -5.50
C THR A 223 12.38 -5.62 -6.48
N GLN A 224 12.66 -6.89 -6.75
CA GLN A 224 13.72 -7.32 -7.68
C GLN A 224 13.45 -6.89 -9.12
N LYS A 225 12.18 -6.85 -9.57
CA LYS A 225 11.84 -6.28 -10.88
C LYS A 225 12.19 -4.79 -10.95
N LEU A 226 11.81 -4.01 -9.94
CA LEU A 226 12.15 -2.59 -9.85
C LEU A 226 13.66 -2.35 -9.80
N ILE A 227 14.39 -3.18 -9.06
CA ILE A 227 15.86 -3.14 -9.01
C ILE A 227 16.46 -3.32 -10.40
N LYS A 228 15.95 -4.27 -11.20
CA LYS A 228 16.41 -4.51 -12.57
C LYS A 228 16.08 -3.35 -13.51
N GLU A 229 14.90 -2.75 -13.38
CA GLU A 229 14.47 -1.62 -14.20
C GLU A 229 15.27 -0.34 -13.91
N ILE A 230 15.60 -0.09 -12.64
CA ILE A 230 16.39 1.07 -12.21
C ILE A 230 17.90 0.83 -12.38
N GLY A 231 18.32 -0.43 -12.40
CA GLY A 231 19.68 -0.89 -12.69
C GLY A 231 20.32 -1.66 -11.53
N ASN A 232 20.21 -1.16 -10.29
CA ASN A 232 20.72 -1.88 -9.11
C ASN A 232 20.05 -1.41 -7.79
N GLN A 233 20.27 -2.16 -6.71
CA GLN A 233 19.66 -1.89 -5.41
C GLN A 233 20.10 -0.54 -4.81
N ALA A 234 21.39 -0.19 -4.91
CA ALA A 234 21.90 1.06 -4.35
C ALA A 234 21.29 2.29 -5.04
N ALA A 235 21.05 2.22 -6.35
CA ALA A 235 20.37 3.25 -7.12
C ALA A 235 18.90 3.41 -6.67
N LEU A 236 18.18 2.29 -6.51
CA LEU A 236 16.81 2.31 -6.00
C LEU A 236 16.74 2.89 -4.58
N GLU A 237 17.59 2.44 -3.66
CA GLU A 237 17.64 2.95 -2.29
C GLU A 237 17.93 4.45 -2.24
N LYS A 238 18.86 4.92 -3.08
CA LYS A 238 19.18 6.34 -3.21
C LYS A 238 17.95 7.13 -3.70
N GLN A 239 17.26 6.66 -4.72
CA GLN A 239 16.06 7.33 -5.24
C GLN A 239 14.92 7.36 -4.21
N ILE A 240 14.66 6.26 -3.50
CA ILE A 240 13.64 6.21 -2.44
C ILE A 240 13.96 7.24 -1.36
N LYS A 241 15.23 7.29 -0.92
CA LYS A 241 15.67 8.24 0.10
C LYS A 241 15.57 9.69 -0.39
N GLU A 242 15.93 9.97 -1.64
CA GLU A 242 15.90 11.32 -2.20
C GLU A 242 14.47 11.84 -2.44
N LEU A 243 13.57 10.98 -2.91
CA LEU A 243 12.19 11.35 -3.24
C LEU A 243 11.27 11.37 -2.02
N TYR A 244 11.36 10.36 -1.15
CA TYR A 244 10.41 10.15 -0.06
C TYR A 244 11.04 10.35 1.33
N GLY A 245 12.37 10.31 1.44
CA GLY A 245 13.06 10.28 2.75
C GLY A 245 12.96 8.93 3.45
N TRP A 246 12.66 7.86 2.69
CA TRP A 246 12.39 6.52 3.21
C TRP A 246 13.55 5.55 2.98
N HIS A 247 13.53 4.43 3.68
CA HIS A 247 14.35 3.27 3.39
C HIS A 247 13.60 2.26 2.51
N LEU A 248 14.33 1.30 1.94
CA LEU A 248 13.73 0.25 1.11
C LEU A 248 12.63 -0.53 1.83
N ALA A 249 12.82 -0.83 3.12
CA ALA A 249 11.82 -1.53 3.93
C ALA A 249 10.53 -0.70 4.11
N ASP A 250 10.63 0.63 4.22
CA ASP A 250 9.46 1.49 4.26
C ASP A 250 8.73 1.43 2.91
N PHE A 251 9.45 1.59 1.81
CA PHE A 251 8.86 1.50 0.47
C PHE A 251 8.16 0.17 0.21
N GLN A 252 8.75 -0.94 0.66
CA GLN A 252 8.11 -2.26 0.58
C GLN A 252 6.79 -2.32 1.36
N ASN A 253 6.75 -1.75 2.56
CA ASN A 253 5.58 -1.80 3.45
C ASN A 253 4.49 -0.80 3.09
N GLU A 254 4.85 0.41 2.68
CA GLU A 254 3.89 1.49 2.41
C GLU A 254 3.43 1.52 0.95
N ILE A 255 4.18 0.94 0.00
CA ILE A 255 3.86 1.00 -1.44
C ILE A 255 3.68 -0.39 -2.03
N ILE A 256 4.71 -1.24 -1.99
CA ILE A 256 4.66 -2.54 -2.70
C ILE A 256 3.60 -3.45 -2.10
N LYS A 257 3.57 -3.59 -0.77
CA LYS A 257 2.64 -4.47 -0.08
C LYS A 257 1.16 -4.04 -0.28
N PRO A 258 0.76 -2.77 -0.06
CA PRO A 258 -0.61 -2.32 -0.33
C PRO A 258 -1.00 -2.47 -1.80
N MET A 259 -0.08 -2.18 -2.73
CA MET A 259 -0.32 -2.38 -4.17
C MET A 259 -0.61 -3.84 -4.49
N LEU A 260 0.22 -4.78 -4.02
CA LEU A 260 0.00 -6.21 -4.24
C LEU A 260 -1.31 -6.68 -3.62
N LEU A 261 -1.63 -6.21 -2.41
CA LEU A 261 -2.87 -6.56 -1.72
C LEU A 261 -4.10 -6.05 -2.49
N LYS A 262 -4.06 -4.78 -2.91
CA LYS A 262 -5.10 -4.14 -3.74
C LYS A 262 -5.34 -4.92 -5.03
N ASN A 263 -4.28 -5.20 -5.80
CA ASN A 263 -4.39 -5.91 -7.07
C ASN A 263 -4.97 -7.32 -6.89
N LYS A 264 -4.51 -8.07 -5.88
CA LYS A 264 -5.04 -9.41 -5.60
C LYS A 264 -6.50 -9.38 -5.16
N LEU A 265 -6.85 -8.44 -4.28
CA LEU A 265 -8.23 -8.29 -3.82
C LEU A 265 -9.15 -7.91 -4.97
N ASP A 266 -8.73 -6.99 -5.84
CA ASP A 266 -9.50 -6.60 -7.02
C ASP A 266 -9.80 -7.81 -7.93
N LEU A 267 -8.81 -8.66 -8.20
CA LEU A 267 -9.01 -9.91 -8.96
C LEU A 267 -9.96 -10.89 -8.25
N ALA A 268 -9.88 -11.01 -6.93
CA ALA A 268 -10.79 -11.87 -6.17
C ALA A 268 -12.23 -11.34 -6.19
N LEU A 269 -12.41 -10.02 -6.10
CA LEU A 269 -13.72 -9.38 -6.19
C LEU A 269 -14.33 -9.55 -7.57
N ILE A 270 -13.54 -9.45 -8.64
CA ILE A 270 -14.01 -9.75 -9.99
C ILE A 270 -14.52 -11.20 -10.05
N ALA A 271 -13.82 -12.16 -9.45
CA ALA A 271 -14.22 -13.56 -9.47
C ALA A 271 -15.45 -13.88 -8.59
N ASP A 272 -15.67 -13.14 -7.51
CA ASP A 272 -16.74 -13.37 -6.52
C ASP A 272 -18.14 -13.18 -7.13
N ARG A 273 -18.90 -14.27 -7.24
CA ARG A 273 -20.27 -14.24 -7.79
C ARG A 273 -21.26 -13.58 -6.85
N GLU A 274 -21.18 -13.80 -5.53
CA GLU A 274 -22.12 -13.19 -4.60
C GLU A 274 -21.93 -11.66 -4.55
N TYR A 275 -20.67 -11.22 -4.58
CA TYR A 275 -20.37 -9.79 -4.66
C TYR A 275 -20.91 -9.14 -5.94
N ASN A 276 -20.89 -9.87 -7.06
CA ASN A 276 -21.35 -9.41 -8.37
C ASN A 276 -22.76 -9.91 -8.76
N LYS A 277 -23.52 -10.47 -7.82
CA LYS A 277 -24.78 -11.17 -8.09
C LYS A 277 -25.82 -10.32 -8.80
N GLN A 278 -25.88 -9.04 -8.46
CA GLN A 278 -26.78 -8.11 -9.10
C GLN A 278 -26.44 -7.93 -10.58
N ALA A 279 -25.16 -7.71 -10.90
CA ALA A 279 -24.70 -7.56 -12.28
C ALA A 279 -24.88 -8.85 -13.09
N GLU A 280 -24.56 -10.01 -12.50
CA GLU A 280 -24.77 -11.34 -13.09
C GLU A 280 -26.27 -11.60 -13.35
N GLY A 281 -27.14 -11.27 -12.40
CA GLY A 281 -28.58 -11.40 -12.55
C GLY A 281 -29.15 -10.46 -13.63
N THR A 282 -28.68 -9.21 -13.69
CA THR A 282 -29.12 -8.25 -14.71
C THR A 282 -28.73 -8.70 -16.11
N ILE A 283 -27.48 -9.11 -16.34
CA ILE A 283 -27.06 -9.57 -17.67
C ILE A 283 -27.78 -10.88 -18.06
N GLN A 284 -28.07 -11.76 -17.09
CA GLN A 284 -28.83 -12.98 -17.34
C GLN A 284 -30.25 -12.66 -17.80
N ALA A 285 -30.93 -11.71 -17.14
CA ALA A 285 -32.27 -11.28 -17.57
C ALA A 285 -32.26 -10.70 -18.99
N ILE A 286 -31.26 -9.88 -19.31
CA ILE A 286 -31.09 -9.31 -20.66
C ILE A 286 -30.83 -10.43 -21.69
N PHE A 287 -30.01 -11.42 -21.34
CA PHE A 287 -29.73 -12.55 -22.23
C PHE A 287 -31.00 -13.34 -22.57
N GLU A 288 -31.89 -13.54 -21.59
CA GLU A 288 -33.18 -14.18 -21.84
C GLU A 288 -34.11 -13.28 -22.67
N GLU A 289 -34.14 -11.95 -22.47
CA GLU A 289 -34.90 -11.02 -23.32
C GLU A 289 -34.43 -11.09 -24.80
N ILE A 290 -33.12 -11.22 -25.05
CA ILE A 290 -32.57 -11.37 -26.41
C ILE A 290 -33.07 -12.66 -27.07
N LYS A 291 -33.10 -13.78 -26.33
CA LYS A 291 -33.58 -15.07 -26.87
C LYS A 291 -35.07 -15.04 -27.21
N ILE A 292 -35.87 -14.31 -26.43
CA ILE A 292 -37.30 -14.14 -26.69
C ILE A 292 -37.51 -13.32 -27.97
N GLY A 293 -36.61 -12.37 -28.27
CA GLY A 293 -36.63 -11.61 -29.53
C GLY A 293 -37.67 -10.49 -29.59
N GLN A 294 -38.24 -10.06 -28.46
CA GLN A 294 -39.22 -8.95 -28.40
C GLN A 294 -38.62 -7.57 -28.64
N LYS A 295 -37.34 -7.37 -28.29
CA LYS A 295 -36.59 -6.12 -28.49
C LYS A 295 -35.32 -6.44 -29.25
N SER A 296 -34.86 -5.51 -30.07
CA SER A 296 -33.56 -5.64 -30.73
C SER A 296 -32.41 -5.54 -29.72
N PHE A 297 -31.27 -6.11 -30.09
CA PHE A 297 -30.03 -5.99 -29.31
C PHE A 297 -29.68 -4.52 -29.06
N ALA A 298 -29.82 -3.66 -30.08
CA ALA A 298 -29.51 -2.24 -29.98
C ALA A 298 -30.46 -1.50 -29.02
N GLU A 299 -31.73 -1.88 -28.93
CA GLU A 299 -32.65 -1.33 -27.94
C GLU A 299 -32.26 -1.73 -26.52
N LEU A 300 -31.97 -3.01 -26.29
CA LEU A 300 -31.52 -3.50 -24.98
C LEU A 300 -30.19 -2.85 -24.56
N ALA A 301 -29.28 -2.65 -25.50
CA ALA A 301 -28.04 -1.92 -25.27
C ALA A 301 -28.28 -0.48 -24.83
N ARG A 302 -29.20 0.25 -25.48
CA ARG A 302 -29.56 1.62 -25.09
C ARG A 302 -30.21 1.70 -23.72
N LEU A 303 -31.01 0.70 -23.37
CA LEU A 303 -31.72 0.66 -22.08
C LEU A 303 -30.81 0.31 -20.90
N TYR A 304 -29.90 -0.65 -21.10
CA TYR A 304 -29.22 -1.29 -19.98
C TYR A 304 -27.70 -1.23 -20.01
N SER A 305 -27.07 -1.07 -21.19
CA SER A 305 -25.62 -1.11 -21.29
C SER A 305 -25.00 0.08 -20.55
N GLN A 306 -24.00 -0.22 -19.73
CA GLN A 306 -23.22 0.75 -18.96
C GLN A 306 -21.86 1.06 -19.63
N ASP A 307 -21.67 0.55 -20.85
CA ASP A 307 -20.57 0.95 -21.72
C ASP A 307 -20.86 2.30 -22.38
N ILE A 308 -19.79 3.01 -22.78
CA ILE A 308 -19.90 4.27 -23.49
C ILE A 308 -20.66 4.14 -24.83
N THR A 309 -20.63 2.98 -25.48
CA THR A 309 -21.36 2.72 -26.73
C THR A 309 -22.82 2.38 -26.51
N GLY A 310 -23.29 2.22 -25.26
CA GLY A 310 -24.66 1.83 -24.93
C GLY A 310 -25.71 2.72 -25.59
N ALA A 311 -25.53 4.04 -25.53
CA ALA A 311 -26.42 5.01 -26.19
C ALA A 311 -26.48 4.85 -27.72
N GLN A 312 -25.44 4.30 -28.32
CA GLN A 312 -25.33 4.02 -29.76
C GLN A 312 -25.75 2.57 -30.10
N GLY A 313 -26.50 1.90 -29.23
CA GLY A 313 -26.92 0.52 -29.45
C GLY A 313 -25.82 -0.51 -29.19
N GLY A 314 -24.74 -0.10 -28.53
CA GLY A 314 -23.63 -0.98 -28.19
C GLY A 314 -22.59 -1.16 -29.30
N ASP A 315 -22.71 -0.47 -30.44
CA ASP A 315 -21.84 -0.66 -31.60
C ASP A 315 -20.36 -0.39 -31.25
N LEU A 316 -19.52 -1.40 -31.45
CA LEU A 316 -18.07 -1.33 -31.24
C LEU A 316 -17.33 -0.90 -32.51
N GLY A 317 -18.03 -0.79 -33.64
CA GLY A 317 -17.42 -0.62 -34.95
C GLY A 317 -16.59 -1.83 -35.36
N TYR A 318 -15.73 -1.61 -36.35
CA TYR A 318 -14.82 -2.64 -36.85
C TYR A 318 -13.56 -2.75 -36.01
N PHE A 319 -13.24 -3.97 -35.59
CA PHE A 319 -11.98 -4.26 -34.91
C PHE A 319 -11.34 -5.57 -35.39
N GLY A 320 -10.01 -5.57 -35.35
CA GLY A 320 -9.13 -6.70 -35.62
C GLY A 320 -8.64 -7.38 -34.34
N ARG A 321 -7.78 -8.38 -34.53
CA ARG A 321 -7.05 -9.04 -33.44
C ARG A 321 -6.15 -8.04 -32.70
N GLY A 322 -6.16 -8.08 -31.37
CA GLY A 322 -5.38 -7.22 -30.48
C GLY A 322 -6.01 -5.84 -30.18
N GLU A 323 -7.15 -5.51 -30.78
CA GLU A 323 -7.80 -4.19 -30.61
C GLU A 323 -8.86 -4.17 -29.49
N MET A 324 -9.27 -5.35 -28.99
CA MET A 324 -10.28 -5.49 -27.93
C MET A 324 -9.75 -6.34 -26.76
N LEU A 325 -10.50 -6.39 -25.66
CA LEU A 325 -10.24 -7.37 -24.59
C LEU A 325 -10.31 -8.78 -25.19
N LEU A 326 -9.34 -9.63 -24.85
CA LEU A 326 -9.17 -10.96 -25.43
C LEU A 326 -10.44 -11.81 -25.36
N GLU A 327 -11.17 -11.72 -24.25
CA GLU A 327 -12.43 -12.43 -24.03
C GLU A 327 -13.54 -11.98 -24.99
N ILE A 328 -13.59 -10.68 -25.29
CA ILE A 328 -14.57 -10.06 -26.19
C ILE A 328 -14.23 -10.36 -27.65
N GLU A 329 -12.95 -10.20 -27.99
CA GLU A 329 -12.44 -10.52 -29.31
C GLU A 329 -12.68 -11.99 -29.66
N ASN A 330 -12.27 -12.91 -28.79
CA ASN A 330 -12.44 -14.34 -29.04
C ASN A 330 -13.91 -14.72 -29.23
N ALA A 331 -14.82 -14.11 -28.47
CA ALA A 331 -16.24 -14.30 -28.70
C ALA A 331 -16.65 -13.79 -30.08
N ALA A 332 -16.37 -12.52 -30.40
CA ALA A 332 -16.81 -11.90 -31.66
C ALA A 332 -16.32 -12.65 -32.91
N PHE A 333 -15.05 -13.06 -32.94
CA PHE A 333 -14.48 -13.75 -34.09
C PHE A 333 -15.02 -15.18 -34.28
N ASN A 334 -15.49 -15.82 -33.20
CA ASN A 334 -16.05 -17.18 -33.24
C ASN A 334 -17.56 -17.20 -33.53
N LEU A 335 -18.23 -16.05 -33.52
CA LEU A 335 -19.66 -15.96 -33.83
C LEU A 335 -19.94 -16.00 -35.34
N GLU A 336 -21.15 -16.42 -35.68
CA GLU A 336 -21.74 -16.23 -37.01
C GLU A 336 -22.43 -14.86 -37.10
N ILE A 337 -22.57 -14.33 -38.32
CA ILE A 337 -23.20 -13.01 -38.54
C ILE A 337 -24.64 -13.05 -38.01
N GLY A 338 -25.01 -12.07 -37.20
CA GLY A 338 -26.30 -11.98 -36.52
C GLY A 338 -26.37 -12.75 -35.19
N GLN A 339 -25.40 -13.62 -34.90
CA GLN A 339 -25.38 -14.43 -33.68
C GLN A 339 -25.01 -13.58 -32.47
N THR A 340 -25.64 -13.89 -31.33
CA THR A 340 -25.26 -13.36 -30.01
C THR A 340 -24.52 -14.44 -29.21
N SER A 341 -23.43 -14.06 -28.56
CA SER A 341 -22.65 -14.90 -27.64
C SER A 341 -23.41 -15.24 -26.36
N GLY A 342 -22.89 -16.22 -25.62
CA GLY A 342 -23.23 -16.39 -24.21
C GLY A 342 -22.68 -15.25 -23.35
N ILE A 343 -22.97 -15.28 -22.05
CA ILE A 343 -22.49 -14.27 -21.09
C ILE A 343 -20.98 -14.42 -20.91
N ILE A 344 -20.24 -13.36 -21.24
CA ILE A 344 -18.78 -13.29 -21.12
C ILE A 344 -18.43 -12.46 -19.89
N LYS A 345 -17.59 -13.02 -19.03
CA LYS A 345 -17.09 -12.31 -17.84
C LYS A 345 -15.71 -11.73 -18.11
N THR A 346 -15.52 -10.45 -17.84
CA THR A 346 -14.22 -9.77 -17.91
C THR A 346 -13.94 -8.99 -16.62
N ARG A 347 -12.78 -8.34 -16.54
CA ARG A 347 -12.46 -7.39 -15.45
C ARG A 347 -13.39 -6.18 -15.36
N LEU A 348 -14.14 -5.86 -16.44
CA LEU A 348 -15.08 -4.73 -16.46
C LEU A 348 -16.47 -5.13 -15.96
N GLY A 349 -16.83 -6.42 -16.07
CA GLY A 349 -18.15 -6.92 -15.71
C GLY A 349 -18.59 -8.05 -16.64
N TYR A 350 -19.88 -8.07 -16.93
CA TYR A 350 -20.49 -9.08 -17.77
C TYR A 350 -20.93 -8.49 -19.11
N HIS A 351 -20.64 -9.23 -20.17
CA HIS A 351 -20.84 -8.79 -21.54
C HIS A 351 -21.71 -9.78 -22.30
N LEU A 352 -22.55 -9.25 -23.18
CA LEU A 352 -23.13 -9.96 -24.31
C LEU A 352 -22.62 -9.29 -25.58
N ILE A 353 -22.16 -10.09 -26.53
CA ILE A 353 -21.62 -9.63 -27.81
C ILE A 353 -22.48 -10.20 -28.93
N LYS A 354 -22.90 -9.34 -29.86
CA LYS A 354 -23.58 -9.71 -31.09
C LYS A 354 -22.69 -9.38 -32.28
N LEU A 355 -22.48 -10.33 -33.17
CA LEU A 355 -21.73 -10.10 -34.39
C LEU A 355 -22.65 -9.51 -35.46
N GLU A 356 -22.22 -8.42 -36.09
CA GLU A 356 -22.96 -7.75 -37.16
C GLU A 356 -22.36 -8.05 -38.53
N GLU A 357 -21.03 -7.94 -38.68
CA GLU A 357 -20.36 -8.09 -39.98
C GLU A 357 -18.95 -8.71 -39.85
N LYS A 358 -18.48 -9.37 -40.91
CA LYS A 358 -17.11 -9.90 -41.04
C LYS A 358 -16.45 -9.31 -42.30
N LEU A 359 -15.21 -8.82 -42.18
CA LEU A 359 -14.38 -8.44 -43.33
C LEU A 359 -13.20 -9.38 -43.48
N THR A 360 -12.99 -9.84 -44.70
CA THR A 360 -11.81 -10.60 -45.10
C THR A 360 -10.79 -9.69 -45.79
N ASP A 361 -9.50 -10.05 -45.70
CA ASP A 361 -8.46 -9.44 -46.51
C ASP A 361 -8.47 -9.94 -47.96
N GLU A 362 -7.57 -9.42 -48.79
CA GLU A 362 -7.40 -9.81 -50.20
C GLU A 362 -7.04 -11.29 -50.37
N SER A 363 -6.52 -11.94 -49.32
CA SER A 363 -6.19 -13.38 -49.30
C SER A 363 -7.36 -14.25 -48.82
N GLY A 364 -8.52 -13.65 -48.52
CA GLY A 364 -9.71 -14.35 -48.02
C GLY A 364 -9.68 -14.69 -46.53
N ASN A 365 -8.68 -14.22 -45.78
CA ASN A 365 -8.61 -14.47 -44.33
C ASN A 365 -9.46 -13.44 -43.57
N LEU A 366 -10.14 -13.88 -42.51
CA LEU A 366 -10.91 -12.99 -41.64
C LEU A 366 -10.00 -11.96 -40.96
N ALA A 367 -10.08 -10.71 -41.39
CA ALA A 367 -9.22 -9.63 -40.93
C ALA A 367 -9.87 -8.81 -39.81
N LYS A 368 -11.14 -8.45 -39.96
CA LYS A 368 -11.89 -7.63 -39.00
C LYS A 368 -13.32 -8.12 -38.81
N VAL A 369 -13.90 -7.79 -37.67
CA VAL A 369 -15.31 -8.01 -37.35
C VAL A 369 -15.94 -6.70 -36.88
N ARG A 370 -17.23 -6.52 -37.15
CA ARG A 370 -18.04 -5.48 -36.49
C ARG A 370 -19.01 -6.15 -35.56
N ALA A 371 -19.04 -5.71 -34.31
CA ALA A 371 -19.90 -6.28 -33.28
C ALA A 371 -20.53 -5.19 -32.43
N SER A 372 -21.61 -5.55 -31.76
CA SER A 372 -22.27 -4.73 -30.75
C SER A 372 -22.13 -5.39 -29.37
N GLN A 373 -22.08 -4.60 -28.30
CA GLN A 373 -22.01 -5.10 -26.93
C GLN A 373 -23.09 -4.55 -25.99
N ILE A 374 -23.48 -5.36 -25.01
CA ILE A 374 -24.16 -4.93 -23.79
C ILE A 374 -23.23 -5.24 -22.62
N LEU A 375 -22.82 -4.22 -21.88
CA LEU A 375 -21.98 -4.35 -20.69
C LEU A 375 -22.78 -4.00 -19.44
N ILE A 376 -22.83 -4.92 -18.48
CA ILE A 376 -23.23 -4.62 -17.10
C ILE A 376 -21.98 -4.69 -16.23
N LYS A 377 -21.56 -3.54 -15.70
CA LYS A 377 -20.34 -3.43 -14.89
C LYS A 377 -20.48 -4.25 -13.61
N GLY A 378 -19.42 -4.98 -13.30
CA GLY A 378 -19.27 -5.57 -11.97
C GLY A 378 -19.00 -4.49 -10.93
N LYS A 379 -19.09 -4.85 -9.65
CA LYS A 379 -18.62 -3.98 -8.58
C LYS A 379 -17.11 -4.06 -8.49
N ASN A 380 -16.45 -2.94 -8.28
CA ASN A 380 -15.00 -2.87 -8.16
C ASN A 380 -14.56 -2.68 -6.70
N LEU A 381 -13.24 -2.69 -6.48
CA LEU A 381 -12.69 -2.48 -5.13
C LEU A 381 -13.08 -1.11 -4.52
N ASP A 382 -13.20 -0.06 -5.33
CA ASP A 382 -13.56 1.26 -4.82
C ASP A 382 -15.02 1.28 -4.32
N ASP A 383 -15.93 0.56 -4.99
CA ASP A 383 -17.30 0.32 -4.53
C ASP A 383 -17.31 -0.44 -3.20
N LEU A 384 -16.48 -1.48 -3.05
CA LEU A 384 -16.34 -2.20 -1.79
C LEU A 384 -15.86 -1.28 -0.67
N VAL A 385 -14.83 -0.47 -0.92
CA VAL A 385 -14.29 0.45 0.08
C VAL A 385 -15.34 1.46 0.48
N LYS A 386 -16.09 2.02 -0.47
CA LYS A 386 -17.19 2.94 -0.22
C LYS A 386 -18.29 2.30 0.63
N ASP A 387 -18.73 1.08 0.28
CA ASP A 387 -19.73 0.34 1.04
C ASP A 387 -19.24 0.06 2.47
N LEU A 388 -17.99 -0.39 2.62
CA LEU A 388 -17.41 -0.67 3.93
C LEU A 388 -17.22 0.59 4.77
N LYS A 389 -16.91 1.74 4.18
CA LYS A 389 -16.85 3.03 4.90
C LYS A 389 -18.18 3.39 5.56
N THR A 390 -19.31 3.05 4.95
CA THR A 390 -20.63 3.32 5.54
C THR A 390 -20.97 2.36 6.68
N LYS A 391 -20.41 1.15 6.66
CA LYS A 391 -20.67 0.09 7.65
C LYS A 391 -19.69 0.11 8.83
N ILE A 392 -18.45 0.53 8.59
CA ILE A 392 -17.38 0.56 9.58
C ILE A 392 -17.39 1.90 10.31
N LYS A 393 -17.34 1.86 11.65
CA LYS A 393 -17.17 3.06 12.46
C LYS A 393 -15.76 3.63 12.29
N ILE A 394 -15.68 4.85 11.77
CA ILE A 394 -14.42 5.56 11.52
C ILE A 394 -14.34 6.81 12.41
N TRP A 395 -13.32 6.87 13.26
CA TRP A 395 -13.01 8.06 14.06
C TRP A 395 -11.78 8.75 13.51
N ARG A 396 -11.89 10.06 13.24
CA ARG A 396 -10.76 10.91 12.84
C ARG A 396 -10.37 11.74 14.07
N LEU A 397 -9.19 11.48 14.61
CA LEU A 397 -8.77 12.05 15.89
C LEU A 397 -7.83 13.24 15.68
N VAL A 398 -7.12 13.28 14.55
CA VAL A 398 -6.26 14.41 14.20
C VAL A 398 -7.05 15.58 13.61
N ARG A 399 -6.65 16.78 14.01
CA ARG A 399 -7.13 18.03 13.41
C ARG A 399 -6.38 18.28 12.10
N LEU A 400 -7.12 18.48 11.01
CA LEU A 400 -6.62 18.65 9.64
C LEU A 400 -6.50 20.11 9.24
#